data_AF-X1VWG5-F1
#
_entry.id   AF-X1VWG5-F1
#
_cell.length_a   1.000
_cell.length_b   1.000
_cell.length_c   1.000
_cell.angle_alpha   90.00
_cell.angle_beta   90.00
_cell.angle_gamma   90.00
#
_symmetry.space_group_name_H-M   'P 1'
#
loop_
_entity.id
_entity.type
_entity.pdbx_description
1 polymer ?
#
loop_
_entity_poly.entity_id
_entity_poly.type
_entity_poly.pdbx_seq_one_letter_code
_entity_poly.pdbx_strand_id
1 'polypeptide(L)'
;DGRMKIIEMNPRVSRSSALASKATGFPIAKIAALLAIGYDLDEIANDITKKTPASFEPALDYCVVKFPRWHFAKFPEATKIIGSQMQSVGRTVL
;
A
#
# COMPACT_ATOMS: atom_id res chain seq x y z
N ASP A 1 -2.93 -15.04 23.71
CA ASP A 1 -3.32 -16.24 22.95
C ASP A 1 -3.15 -16.08 21.43
N GLY A 2 -2.90 -14.88 20.89
CA GLY A 2 -2.56 -14.72 19.46
C GLY A 2 -3.76 -14.92 18.51
N ARG A 3 -4.97 -14.61 18.98
CA ARG A 3 -6.21 -14.85 18.23
C ARG A 3 -6.27 -14.00 16.95
N MET A 4 -6.25 -14.66 15.79
CA MET A 4 -6.36 -14.03 14.47
C MET A 4 -7.81 -14.04 13.95
N LYS A 5 -8.22 -12.97 13.26
CA LYS A 5 -9.51 -12.86 12.57
C LYS A 5 -9.33 -12.15 11.23
N ILE A 6 -10.07 -12.59 10.20
CA ILE A 6 -10.12 -11.95 8.89
C ILE A 6 -11.24 -10.92 8.88
N ILE A 7 -10.96 -9.72 8.36
CA ILE A 7 -11.94 -8.62 8.29
C ILE A 7 -12.47 -8.45 6.86
N GLU A 8 -11.58 -8.26 5.89
CA GLU A 8 -11.94 -8.08 4.47
C GLU A 8 -10.76 -8.40 3.54
N MET A 9 -11.06 -8.49 2.23
CA MET A 9 -10.09 -8.54 1.14
C MET A 9 -10.53 -7.57 0.05
N ASN A 10 -9.59 -6.81 -0.51
CA ASN A 10 -9.83 -5.90 -1.63
C ASN A 10 -9.14 -6.48 -2.89
N PRO A 11 -9.85 -7.10 -3.84
CA PRO A 11 -9.26 -7.78 -5.00
C PRO A 11 -8.85 -6.79 -6.10
N ARG A 12 -8.09 -5.77 -5.73
CA ARG A 12 -7.58 -4.71 -6.63
C ARG A 12 -6.44 -3.96 -5.96
N VAL A 13 -5.76 -3.13 -6.75
CA VAL A 13 -4.87 -2.11 -6.19
C VAL A 13 -5.64 -1.19 -5.24
N SER A 14 -4.96 -0.77 -4.17
CA SER A 14 -5.56 -0.01 -3.09
C SER A 14 -4.66 1.14 -2.66
N ARG A 15 -5.22 2.01 -1.82
CA ARG A 15 -4.45 3.03 -1.13
C ARG A 15 -3.28 2.41 -0.34
N SER A 16 -3.42 1.18 0.15
CA SER A 16 -2.36 0.47 0.87
C SER A 16 -1.33 -0.15 -0.08
N SER A 17 -1.71 -0.69 -1.23
CA SER A 17 -0.72 -1.19 -2.20
C SER A 17 0.16 -0.07 -2.75
N ALA A 18 -0.42 1.13 -2.99
CA ALA A 18 0.37 2.30 -3.37
C ALA A 18 1.32 2.78 -2.26
N LEU A 19 0.96 2.59 -0.99
CA LEU A 19 1.87 2.86 0.13
C LEU A 19 3.00 1.83 0.16
N ALA A 20 2.67 0.55 0.07
CA ALA A 20 3.64 -0.55 0.08
C ALA A 20 4.64 -0.43 -1.08
N SER A 21 4.18 -0.03 -2.27
CA SER A 21 5.07 0.20 -3.42
C SER A 21 6.08 1.32 -3.17
N LYS A 22 5.65 2.41 -2.50
CA LYS A 22 6.57 3.48 -2.10
C LYS A 22 7.53 3.04 -0.99
N ALA A 23 7.02 2.28 -0.03
CA ALA A 23 7.79 1.82 1.13
C ALA A 23 8.87 0.80 0.76
N THR A 24 8.64 0.00 -0.29
CA THR A 24 9.54 -1.08 -0.68
C THR A 24 10.30 -0.81 -1.97
N GLY A 25 9.88 0.21 -2.74
CA GLY A 25 10.28 0.41 -4.13
C GLY A 25 9.67 -0.59 -5.12
N PHE A 26 8.93 -1.61 -4.66
CA PHE A 26 8.38 -2.66 -5.50
C PHE A 26 7.09 -2.19 -6.20
N PRO A 27 7.04 -2.07 -7.54
CA PRO A 27 5.94 -1.41 -8.22
C PRO A 27 4.74 -2.35 -8.43
N ILE A 28 3.95 -2.58 -7.37
CA ILE A 28 2.84 -3.55 -7.35
C ILE A 28 1.87 -3.38 -8.53
N ALA A 29 1.48 -2.15 -8.85
CA ALA A 29 0.54 -1.90 -9.94
C ALA A 29 1.11 -2.26 -11.33
N LYS A 30 2.40 -2.01 -11.56
CA LYS A 30 3.09 -2.36 -12.82
C LYS A 30 3.18 -3.88 -12.97
N ILE A 31 3.60 -4.56 -11.91
CA ILE A 31 3.75 -6.01 -11.88
C ILE A 31 2.39 -6.69 -12.05
N ALA A 32 1.36 -6.24 -11.31
CA ALA A 32 0.01 -6.76 -11.45
C ALA A 32 -0.55 -6.60 -12.88
N ALA A 33 -0.22 -5.52 -13.59
CA ALA A 33 -0.62 -5.33 -14.98
C ALA A 33 0.07 -6.32 -15.94
N LEU A 34 1.35 -6.65 -15.69
CA LEU A 34 2.08 -7.66 -16.47
C LEU A 34 1.54 -9.07 -16.20
N LEU A 35 1.27 -9.40 -14.94
CA LEU A 35 0.61 -10.66 -14.58
C LEU A 35 -0.75 -10.81 -15.28
N ALA A 36 -1.52 -9.73 -15.39
CA ALA A 36 -2.83 -9.74 -16.05
C ALA A 36 -2.77 -10.05 -17.56
N ILE A 37 -1.61 -9.87 -18.20
CA ILE A 37 -1.39 -10.21 -19.61
C ILE A 37 -0.61 -11.53 -19.79
N GLY A 38 -0.48 -12.32 -18.71
CA GLY A 38 0.02 -13.70 -18.77
C GLY A 38 1.49 -13.91 -18.40
N TYR A 39 2.17 -12.90 -17.85
CA TYR A 39 3.51 -13.09 -17.30
C TYR A 39 3.45 -13.77 -15.93
N ASP A 40 4.49 -14.52 -15.60
CA ASP A 40 4.78 -15.00 -14.25
C ASP A 40 5.79 -14.09 -13.53
N LEU A 41 5.86 -14.19 -12.19
CA LEU A 41 6.69 -13.30 -11.37
C LEU A 41 8.21 -13.45 -11.62
N ASP A 42 8.65 -14.63 -12.01
CA ASP A 42 10.05 -14.95 -12.34
C ASP A 42 10.46 -14.44 -13.72
N GLU A 43 9.50 -14.18 -14.62
CA GLU A 43 9.74 -13.58 -15.93
C GLU A 43 9.87 -12.06 -15.88
N ILE A 44 9.38 -11.43 -14.81
CA ILE A 44 9.38 -9.97 -14.65
C ILE A 44 10.66 -9.54 -13.92
N ALA A 45 11.45 -8.66 -14.54
CA ALA A 45 12.65 -8.13 -13.90
C ALA A 45 12.31 -7.15 -12.75
N ASN A 46 13.09 -7.20 -11.66
CA ASN A 46 13.02 -6.24 -10.57
C ASN A 46 13.61 -4.88 -10.99
N ASP A 47 12.76 -3.85 -11.08
CA ASP A 47 13.16 -2.50 -11.49
C ASP A 47 14.24 -1.86 -10.59
N ILE A 48 14.32 -2.23 -9.31
CA ILE A 48 15.25 -1.65 -8.34
C ILE A 48 16.66 -2.21 -8.53
N THR A 49 16.79 -3.54 -8.43
CA THR A 49 18.09 -4.21 -8.44
C THR A 49 18.56 -4.55 -9.86
N LYS A 50 17.63 -4.65 -10.81
CA LYS A 50 17.83 -5.05 -12.23
C LYS A 50 18.59 -6.36 -12.44
N LYS A 51 18.77 -7.14 -11.37
CA LYS A 51 19.55 -8.39 -11.35
C LYS A 51 18.77 -9.57 -10.80
N THR A 52 17.62 -9.31 -10.18
CA THR A 52 16.73 -10.32 -9.60
C THR A 52 15.37 -10.26 -10.30
N PRO A 53 14.62 -11.37 -10.33
CA PRO A 53 13.23 -11.35 -10.77
C PRO A 53 12.32 -10.64 -9.75
N ALA A 54 11.05 -10.44 -10.10
CA ALA A 54 10.01 -9.91 -9.21
C ALA A 54 9.49 -10.97 -8.22
N SER A 55 9.87 -12.24 -8.37
CA SER A 55 9.57 -13.35 -7.47
C SER A 55 10.41 -13.33 -6.18
N PHE A 56 10.30 -12.26 -5.40
CA PHE A 56 10.97 -12.12 -4.11
C PHE A 56 10.12 -11.31 -3.12
N GLU A 57 10.46 -11.40 -1.84
CA GLU A 57 9.89 -10.55 -0.79
C GLU A 57 10.87 -9.41 -0.44
N PRO A 58 10.47 -8.13 -0.56
CA PRO A 58 11.34 -7.01 -0.17
C PRO A 58 11.69 -7.05 1.32
N ALA A 59 12.99 -6.98 1.62
CA ALA A 59 13.51 -6.79 2.97
C ALA A 59 13.91 -5.32 3.17
N LEU A 60 13.43 -4.69 4.24
CA LEU A 60 13.68 -3.28 4.56
C LEU A 60 14.57 -3.18 5.79
N ASP A 61 15.58 -2.31 5.72
CA ASP A 61 16.49 -1.93 6.81
C ASP A 61 16.12 -0.57 7.44
N TYR A 62 14.92 -0.08 7.14
CA TYR A 62 14.35 1.16 7.67
C TYR A 62 12.87 1.00 8.04
N CYS A 63 12.34 1.97 8.78
CA CYS A 63 10.92 2.07 9.10
C CYS A 63 10.24 3.12 8.21
N VAL A 64 9.03 2.79 7.73
CA VAL A 64 8.20 3.73 6.96
C VAL A 64 6.97 4.09 7.79
N VAL A 65 6.72 5.39 7.97
CA VAL A 65 5.61 5.88 8.79
C VAL A 65 4.60 6.61 7.91
N LYS A 66 3.34 6.18 7.94
CA LYS A 66 2.23 6.87 7.26
C LYS A 66 1.41 7.65 8.27
N PHE A 67 1.25 8.95 8.03
CA PHE A 67 0.35 9.79 8.82
C PHE A 67 -0.81 10.32 7.96
N PRO A 68 -2.09 10.04 8.30
CA PRO A 68 -3.24 10.64 7.64
C PRO A 68 -3.36 12.15 7.93
N ARG A 69 -3.91 12.90 6.97
CA ARG A 69 -4.19 14.35 7.10
C ARG A 69 -5.69 14.60 7.12
N TRP A 70 -6.14 15.39 8.09
CA TRP A 70 -7.52 15.88 8.18
C TRP A 70 -7.61 17.38 7.92
N HIS A 71 -8.82 17.84 7.62
CA HIS A 71 -9.13 19.25 7.40
C HIS A 71 -10.50 19.63 7.98
N PHE A 72 -10.74 19.28 9.25
CA PHE A 72 -12.03 19.54 9.94
C PHE A 72 -12.40 21.02 10.02
N ALA A 73 -11.43 21.94 9.91
CA ALA A 73 -11.71 23.38 9.95
C ALA A 73 -12.64 23.86 8.82
N LYS A 74 -12.71 23.14 7.68
CA LYS A 74 -13.67 23.44 6.59
C LYS A 74 -15.08 22.92 6.86
N PHE A 75 -15.27 22.09 7.89
CA PHE A 75 -16.52 21.40 8.19
C PHE A 75 -16.82 21.50 9.69
N PRO A 76 -17.19 22.68 10.21
CA PRO A 76 -17.33 22.93 11.64
C PRO A 76 -18.41 22.06 12.32
N GLU A 77 -19.46 21.70 11.59
CA GLU A 77 -20.55 20.83 12.06
C GLU A 77 -20.19 19.33 12.03
N ALA A 78 -19.10 18.96 11.36
CA ALA A 78 -18.69 17.56 11.26
C ALA A 78 -18.06 17.08 12.57
N THR A 79 -18.41 15.85 12.98
CA THR A 79 -17.76 15.20 14.11
C THR A 79 -16.27 14.99 13.85
N LYS A 80 -15.46 15.29 14.87
CA LYS A 80 -14.00 15.11 14.87
C LYS A 80 -13.58 13.74 15.46
N ILE A 81 -14.56 12.90 15.82
CA ILE A 81 -14.33 11.55 16.35
C ILE A 81 -14.00 10.63 15.19
N ILE A 82 -12.85 9.94 15.28
CA ILE A 82 -12.38 9.01 14.26
C ILE A 82 -13.01 7.63 14.52
N GLY A 83 -13.63 7.05 13.49
CA GLY A 83 -14.21 5.70 13.52
C GLY A 83 -13.81 4.85 12.31
N SER A 84 -14.62 3.86 11.97
CA SER A 84 -14.41 2.99 10.80
C SER A 84 -14.57 3.73 9.46
N GLN A 85 -15.40 4.77 9.44
CA GLN A 85 -15.61 5.61 8.26
C GLN A 85 -14.44 6.57 8.07
N MET A 86 -13.90 6.61 6.85
CA MET A 86 -12.77 7.48 6.54
C MET A 86 -13.17 8.96 6.47
N GLN A 87 -12.46 9.81 7.23
CA GLN A 87 -12.60 11.27 7.22
C GLN A 87 -11.31 12.01 6.81
N SER A 88 -10.20 11.29 6.66
CA SER A 88 -8.92 11.87 6.21
C SER A 88 -8.98 12.28 4.75
N VAL A 89 -8.47 13.47 4.42
CA VAL A 89 -8.45 14.02 3.04
C VAL A 89 -7.16 13.68 2.29
N GLY A 90 -6.12 13.24 3.00
CA GLY A 90 -4.83 12.93 2.42
C GLY A 90 -3.93 12.15 3.37
N ARG A 91 -2.69 11.95 2.98
CA ARG A 91 -1.66 11.30 3.79
C ARG A 91 -0.26 11.78 3.42
N THR A 92 0.64 11.72 4.39
CA THR A 92 2.10 11.85 4.19
C THR A 92 2.76 10.53 4.54
N VAL A 93 3.90 10.27 3.89
CA VAL A 93 4.78 9.13 4.17
C VAL A 93 6.15 9.69 4.52
N LEU A 94 6.68 9.26 5.65
CA LEU A 94 8.01 9.58 6.16
C LEU A 94 8.86 8.31 6.15
#